data_AF-A0A1I4S152-F1
#
_entry.id   AF-A0A1I4S152-F1
#
_cell.length_a   1.000
_cell.length_b   1.000
_cell.length_c   1.000
_cell.angle_alpha   90.00
_cell.angle_beta   90.00
_cell.angle_gamma   90.00
#
_symmetry.space_group_name_H-M   'P 1'
#
loop_
_entity.id
_entity.type
_entity.pdbx_description
1 polymer ?
#
loop_
_entity_poly.entity_id
_entity_poly.type
_entity_poly.pdbx_seq_one_letter_code
_entity_poly.pdbx_strand_id
1 'polypeptide(L)'
;MLLNRSANPRTAATLRLAATDGGSHYKERNHVQSNPQSPNPPNTENPDVSPYADLSSKKLHDAAERALDHYLQPPSPNTRATHKRPSTIFTVIPDLDNETLLAHASETLAAVNVLSSDLAFELEGAPRHVALAIQQMISLSQLLVERALDRIDQPTR
;
A
#
# COMPACT_ATOMS: atom_id res chain seq x y z
N MET A 1 35.41 47.97 -29.53
CA MET A 1 36.43 48.08 -28.48
C MET A 1 35.93 47.26 -27.29
N LEU A 2 36.49 46.07 -27.09
CA LEU A 2 37.49 45.77 -26.04
C LEU A 2 36.89 45.88 -24.63
N LEU A 3 37.01 44.94 -23.69
CA LEU A 3 37.45 43.55 -23.63
C LEU A 3 37.26 43.18 -22.15
N ASN A 4 36.77 41.96 -21.85
CA ASN A 4 37.19 41.16 -20.69
C ASN A 4 36.91 41.70 -19.26
N ARG A 5 36.85 40.90 -18.18
CA ARG A 5 37.42 39.58 -17.88
C ARG A 5 36.78 39.04 -16.59
N SER A 6 36.63 37.73 -16.52
CA SER A 6 37.13 36.84 -15.44
C SER A 6 36.72 37.14 -13.98
N ALA A 7 36.25 36.19 -13.18
CA ALA A 7 36.92 34.92 -12.99
C ALA A 7 35.98 33.90 -12.33
N ASN A 8 35.94 32.72 -12.93
CA ASN A 8 35.64 31.48 -12.25
C ASN A 8 36.96 30.69 -12.22
N PRO A 9 37.56 30.40 -11.05
CA PRO A 9 38.60 29.40 -10.94
C PRO A 9 38.05 28.13 -10.29
N ARG A 10 37.93 27.10 -11.13
CA ARG A 10 37.99 25.68 -10.73
C ARG A 10 39.19 25.46 -9.79
N THR A 11 38.99 24.75 -8.69
CA THR A 11 40.08 24.07 -7.99
C THR A 11 39.79 22.57 -7.98
N ALA A 12 40.32 21.89 -8.99
CA ALA A 12 40.57 20.46 -8.94
C ALA A 12 41.94 20.27 -8.28
N ALA A 13 42.01 19.44 -7.25
CA ALA A 13 43.26 18.89 -6.73
C ALA A 13 43.19 17.37 -6.84
N THR A 14 43.74 16.87 -7.94
CA THR A 14 44.10 15.46 -8.13
C THR A 14 45.46 15.25 -7.46
N LEU A 15 45.54 14.31 -6.50
CA LEU A 15 46.81 13.76 -6.03
C LEU A 15 46.73 12.23 -6.14
N ARG A 16 47.62 11.68 -6.97
CA ARG A 16 47.85 10.26 -7.18
C ARG A 16 49.14 9.82 -6.49
N LEU A 17 49.15 8.55 -6.12
CA LEU A 17 50.27 7.60 -5.96
C LEU A 17 50.99 7.54 -4.61
N ALA A 18 50.84 6.42 -3.89
CA ALA A 18 51.81 5.32 -3.86
C ALA A 18 51.35 4.21 -2.90
N ALA A 19 51.59 2.97 -3.30
CA ALA A 19 51.38 1.75 -2.53
C ALA A 19 52.67 1.33 -1.82
N THR A 20 52.55 0.83 -0.59
CA THR A 20 53.40 -0.18 0.07
C THR A 20 52.52 -0.80 1.16
N ASP A 21 51.96 -1.98 0.96
CA ASP A 21 52.49 -3.30 1.33
C ASP A 21 52.86 -3.42 2.82
N GLY A 22 52.29 -4.42 3.48
CA GLY A 22 52.37 -4.63 4.92
C GLY A 22 51.22 -5.51 5.41
N GLY A 23 51.32 -6.80 5.10
CA GLY A 23 50.26 -7.79 5.32
C GLY A 23 49.87 -8.05 6.78
N SER A 24 48.76 -8.76 6.93
CA SER A 24 48.63 -9.70 8.04
C SER A 24 47.89 -10.95 7.59
N HIS A 25 48.65 -12.03 7.72
CA HIS A 25 48.27 -13.41 7.63
C HIS A 25 47.02 -13.74 8.44
N TYR A 26 46.13 -14.49 7.80
CA TYR A 26 45.13 -15.32 8.44
C TYR A 26 45.80 -16.37 9.33
N LYS A 27 45.36 -16.49 10.59
CA LYS A 27 45.39 -17.74 11.34
C LYS A 27 44.10 -17.94 12.13
N GLU A 28 43.24 -18.67 11.45
CA GLU A 28 42.23 -19.59 11.94
C GLU A 28 42.69 -20.40 13.16
N ARG A 29 41.91 -20.32 14.24
CA ARG A 29 41.76 -21.31 15.32
C ARG A 29 40.76 -20.77 16.35
N ASN A 30 39.48 -20.87 16.04
CA ASN A 30 38.46 -20.81 17.07
C ASN A 30 37.95 -22.23 17.30
N HIS A 31 38.22 -22.69 18.52
CA HIS A 31 37.75 -23.93 19.11
C HIS A 31 36.30 -24.21 18.70
N VAL A 32 36.09 -25.41 18.17
CA VAL A 32 34.76 -26.05 18.10
C VAL A 32 34.32 -26.26 19.55
N GLN A 33 33.65 -25.26 20.12
CA GLN A 33 32.91 -25.43 21.36
C GLN A 33 31.64 -26.17 20.97
N SER A 34 31.58 -27.43 21.41
CA SER A 34 30.44 -28.33 21.34
C SER A 34 29.14 -27.61 21.71
N ASN A 35 28.26 -27.40 20.72
CA ASN A 35 26.87 -27.10 20.97
C ASN A 35 26.26 -28.32 21.69
N PRO A 36 25.75 -28.21 22.93
CA PRO A 36 25.01 -29.31 23.51
C PRO A 36 23.72 -29.44 22.71
N GLN A 37 23.63 -30.51 21.90
CA GLN A 37 22.35 -31.05 21.46
C GLN A 37 21.43 -31.05 22.67
N SER A 38 20.33 -30.30 22.57
CA SER A 38 19.15 -30.59 23.38
C SER A 38 18.90 -32.09 23.20
N PRO A 39 18.92 -32.91 24.26
CA PRO A 39 18.68 -34.32 24.11
C PRO A 39 17.27 -34.42 23.53
N ASN A 40 17.13 -35.01 22.34
CA ASN A 40 15.85 -35.59 21.99
C ASN A 40 15.42 -36.42 23.21
N PRO A 41 14.16 -36.28 23.68
CA PRO A 41 13.70 -37.10 24.79
C PRO A 41 13.95 -38.56 24.41
N PRO A 42 14.41 -39.40 25.34
CA PRO A 42 14.57 -40.81 25.05
C PRO A 42 13.26 -41.30 24.45
N ASN A 43 13.33 -42.11 23.38
CA ASN A 43 12.24 -42.98 23.00
C ASN A 43 12.00 -43.89 24.21
N THR A 44 11.20 -43.40 25.15
CA THR A 44 10.72 -44.18 26.27
C THR A 44 9.58 -45.01 25.71
N GLU A 45 9.97 -46.11 25.06
CA GLU A 45 9.14 -47.31 25.02
C GLU A 45 8.98 -47.82 26.46
N ASN A 46 8.23 -47.08 27.29
CA ASN A 46 7.61 -47.65 28.48
C ASN A 46 6.26 -48.20 28.04
N PRO A 47 6.02 -49.52 28.16
CA PRO A 47 4.83 -50.14 27.61
C PRO A 47 3.55 -49.87 28.43
N ASP A 48 3.56 -49.00 29.45
CA ASP A 48 2.42 -48.82 30.38
C ASP A 48 1.92 -47.39 30.61
N VAL A 49 2.37 -46.40 29.82
CA VAL A 49 1.66 -45.10 29.76
C VAL A 49 0.95 -44.99 28.43
N SER A 50 -0.11 -45.78 28.28
CA SER A 50 -1.04 -45.61 27.18
C SER A 50 -1.52 -44.14 27.18
N PRO A 51 -1.48 -43.40 26.05
CA PRO A 51 -1.90 -42.00 25.96
C PRO A 51 -3.35 -41.76 26.38
N TYR A 52 -4.09 -42.83 26.67
CA TYR A 52 -5.48 -42.89 27.06
C TYR A 52 -5.70 -43.57 28.41
N ALA A 53 -4.73 -43.50 29.32
CA ALA A 53 -4.82 -44.11 30.65
C ALA A 53 -6.04 -43.62 31.46
N ASP A 54 -6.44 -42.35 31.29
CA ASP A 54 -7.58 -41.75 31.97
C ASP A 54 -8.57 -41.10 31.00
N LEU A 55 -9.86 -41.08 31.40
CA LEU A 55 -10.93 -40.36 30.69
C LEU A 55 -10.63 -38.86 30.55
N SER A 56 -9.83 -38.29 31.46
CA SER A 56 -9.34 -36.90 31.38
C SER A 56 -8.38 -36.70 30.21
N SER A 57 -7.50 -37.66 29.90
CA SER A 57 -6.56 -37.58 28.77
C SER A 57 -7.31 -37.53 27.43
N LYS A 58 -8.37 -38.34 27.28
CA LYS A 58 -9.26 -38.27 26.10
C LYS A 58 -9.92 -36.91 25.93
N LYS A 59 -10.41 -36.32 27.04
CA LYS A 59 -11.02 -34.98 27.02
C LYS A 59 -10.01 -33.89 26.69
N LEU A 60 -8.78 -34.00 27.20
CA LEU A 60 -7.70 -33.06 26.89
C LEU A 60 -7.25 -33.18 25.44
N HIS A 61 -7.13 -34.39 24.92
CA HIS A 61 -6.81 -34.63 23.51
C HIS A 61 -7.90 -34.08 22.58
N ASP A 62 -9.17 -34.36 22.86
CA ASP A 62 -10.31 -33.84 22.10
C ASP A 62 -10.42 -32.29 22.21
N ALA A 63 -10.13 -31.72 23.37
CA ALA A 63 -10.03 -30.27 23.52
C ALA A 63 -8.86 -29.65 22.74
N ALA A 64 -7.71 -30.34 22.67
CA ALA A 64 -6.54 -29.91 21.91
C ALA A 64 -6.80 -29.94 20.41
N GLU A 65 -7.41 -31.01 19.88
CA GLU A 65 -7.82 -31.10 18.48
C GLU A 65 -8.83 -30.01 18.11
N ARG A 66 -9.83 -29.76 18.97
CA ARG A 66 -10.79 -28.67 18.76
C ARG A 66 -10.16 -27.28 18.79
N ALA A 67 -9.12 -27.08 19.61
CA ALA A 67 -8.37 -25.83 19.61
C ALA A 67 -7.53 -25.70 18.32
N LEU A 68 -6.86 -26.76 17.89
CA LEU A 68 -6.12 -26.80 16.63
C LEU A 68 -7.02 -26.47 15.44
N ASP A 69 -8.20 -27.07 15.34
CA ASP A 69 -9.18 -26.75 14.30
C ASP A 69 -9.59 -25.28 14.31
N HIS A 70 -9.87 -24.71 15.49
CA HIS A 70 -10.28 -23.31 15.61
C HIS A 70 -9.19 -22.32 15.19
N TYR A 71 -7.92 -22.63 15.46
CA TYR A 71 -6.80 -21.72 15.19
C TYR A 71 -6.11 -21.96 13.83
N LEU A 72 -6.18 -23.17 13.29
CA LEU A 72 -5.50 -23.54 12.03
C LEU A 72 -6.41 -23.53 10.81
N GLN A 73 -7.74 -23.49 10.98
CA GLN A 73 -8.63 -23.34 9.83
C GLN A 73 -8.41 -21.97 9.16
N PRO A 74 -8.18 -21.93 7.84
CA PRO A 74 -8.10 -20.67 7.12
C PRO A 74 -9.42 -19.91 7.33
N PRO A 75 -9.39 -18.59 7.54
CA PRO A 75 -10.61 -17.83 7.79
C PRO A 75 -11.58 -18.07 6.64
N SER A 76 -12.74 -18.67 6.96
CA SER A 76 -13.85 -18.74 6.03
C SER A 76 -14.11 -17.32 5.48
N PRO A 77 -14.36 -17.14 4.18
CA PRO A 77 -14.48 -15.81 3.59
C PRO A 77 -15.56 -14.93 4.24
N ASN A 78 -16.46 -15.53 5.05
CA ASN A 78 -17.56 -14.85 5.71
C ASN A 78 -17.30 -14.39 7.16
N THR A 79 -16.19 -14.76 7.82
CA THR A 79 -15.89 -14.27 9.19
C THR A 79 -15.13 -12.95 9.21
N ARG A 80 -14.78 -12.39 8.04
CA ARG A 80 -14.14 -11.06 7.92
C ARG A 80 -15.14 -9.91 7.70
N ALA A 81 -16.42 -10.11 8.01
CA ALA A 81 -17.31 -8.99 8.32
C ALA A 81 -16.99 -8.51 9.74
N THR A 82 -15.76 -8.08 9.99
CA THR A 82 -15.51 -7.20 11.12
C THR A 82 -16.44 -6.01 10.91
N HIS A 83 -17.27 -5.70 11.90
CA HIS A 83 -18.04 -4.47 11.95
C HIS A 83 -17.05 -3.29 11.99
N LYS A 84 -16.43 -2.98 10.84
CA LYS A 84 -15.70 -1.75 10.62
C LYS A 84 -16.74 -0.66 10.79
N ARG A 85 -16.60 0.12 11.86
CA ARG A 85 -17.29 1.40 11.98
C ARG A 85 -17.14 2.11 10.63
N PRO A 86 -18.23 2.48 9.94
CA PRO A 86 -18.09 3.17 8.67
C PRO A 86 -17.28 4.44 8.92
N SER A 87 -16.11 4.52 8.29
CA SER A 87 -15.19 5.66 8.40
C SER A 87 -15.63 6.83 7.52
N THR A 88 -16.79 6.74 6.87
CA THR A 88 -17.22 7.65 5.82
C THR A 88 -18.62 8.16 6.12
N ILE A 89 -18.81 9.47 6.00
CA ILE A 89 -20.09 10.17 6.21
C ILE A 89 -20.98 10.10 4.96
N PHE A 90 -20.37 9.89 3.78
CA PHE A 90 -21.05 9.81 2.49
C PHE A 90 -20.75 8.48 1.80
N THR A 91 -21.75 7.91 1.14
CA THR A 91 -21.61 6.72 0.28
C THR A 91 -22.41 6.92 -1.00
N VAL A 92 -21.94 6.31 -2.09
CA VAL A 92 -22.73 6.19 -3.31
C VAL A 92 -23.68 5.00 -3.14
N ILE A 93 -24.93 5.14 -3.59
CA ILE A 93 -25.93 4.06 -3.51
C ILE A 93 -25.49 2.95 -4.50
N PRO A 94 -25.35 1.68 -4.05
CA PRO A 94 -24.73 0.62 -4.86
C PRO A 94 -25.54 0.22 -6.10
N ASP A 95 -26.86 0.36 -6.06
CA ASP A 95 -27.77 -0.01 -7.16
C ASP A 95 -28.28 1.21 -7.95
N LEU A 96 -27.59 2.35 -7.83
CA LEU A 96 -27.93 3.55 -8.60
C LEU A 96 -27.52 3.38 -10.06
N ASP A 97 -28.40 3.76 -10.97
CA ASP A 97 -28.17 3.67 -12.39
C ASP A 97 -27.04 4.61 -12.85
N ASN A 98 -26.29 4.16 -13.86
CA ASN A 98 -25.16 4.91 -14.42
C ASN A 98 -25.59 6.26 -14.99
N GLU A 99 -26.80 6.36 -15.53
CA GLU A 99 -27.37 7.61 -16.04
C GLU A 99 -27.50 8.63 -14.91
N THR A 100 -28.14 8.28 -13.80
CA THR A 100 -28.29 9.15 -12.63
C THR A 100 -26.94 9.50 -12.00
N LEU A 101 -26.01 8.55 -11.91
CA LEU A 101 -24.65 8.82 -11.42
C LEU A 101 -23.93 9.86 -12.28
N LEU A 102 -23.97 9.70 -13.60
CA LEU A 102 -23.29 10.61 -14.53
C LEU A 102 -24.03 11.94 -14.67
N ALA A 103 -25.35 11.97 -14.59
CA ALA A 103 -26.15 13.19 -14.56
C ALA A 103 -25.80 14.03 -13.33
N HIS A 104 -25.74 13.41 -12.15
CA HIS A 104 -25.33 14.11 -10.93
C HIS A 104 -23.86 14.58 -11.00
N ALA A 105 -22.97 13.78 -11.59
CA ALA A 105 -21.60 14.20 -11.85
C ALA A 105 -21.53 15.40 -12.80
N SER A 106 -22.32 15.41 -13.88
CA SER A 106 -22.41 16.52 -14.83
C SER A 106 -22.90 17.80 -14.16
N GLU A 107 -23.96 17.72 -13.35
CA GLU A 107 -24.49 18.85 -12.60
C GLU A 107 -23.47 19.39 -11.58
N THR A 108 -22.76 18.51 -10.88
CA THR A 108 -21.70 18.89 -9.94
C THR A 108 -20.56 19.61 -10.69
N LEU A 109 -20.13 19.07 -11.83
CA LEU A 109 -19.08 19.69 -12.63
C LEU A 109 -19.52 21.05 -13.20
N ALA A 110 -20.80 21.19 -13.60
CA ALA A 110 -21.34 22.46 -14.05
C ALA A 110 -21.31 23.52 -12.94
N ALA A 111 -21.73 23.15 -11.73
CA ALA A 111 -21.64 24.03 -10.56
C ALA A 111 -20.19 24.44 -10.26
N VAL A 112 -19.25 23.47 -10.28
CA VAL A 112 -17.83 23.76 -10.05
C VAL A 112 -17.22 24.61 -11.16
N ASN A 113 -17.67 24.46 -12.41
CA ASN A 113 -17.20 25.29 -13.53
C ASN A 113 -17.57 26.76 -13.33
N VAL A 114 -18.80 27.04 -12.89
CA VAL A 114 -19.24 28.41 -12.53
C VAL A 114 -18.38 28.96 -11.40
N LEU A 115 -18.23 28.21 -10.30
CA LEU A 115 -17.42 28.64 -9.15
C LEU A 115 -15.95 28.86 -9.51
N SER A 116 -15.37 28.00 -10.35
CA SER A 116 -13.99 28.13 -10.79
C SER A 116 -13.80 29.33 -11.72
N SER A 117 -14.82 29.65 -12.53
CA SER A 117 -14.82 30.86 -13.36
C SER A 117 -14.89 32.12 -12.50
N ASP A 118 -15.79 32.16 -11.52
CA ASP A 118 -15.90 33.28 -10.58
C ASP A 118 -14.60 33.49 -9.80
N LEU A 119 -14.01 32.41 -9.30
CA LEU A 119 -12.70 32.44 -8.64
C LEU A 119 -11.59 32.97 -9.55
N ALA A 120 -11.57 32.59 -10.83
CA ALA A 120 -10.58 33.09 -11.78
C ALA A 120 -10.70 34.61 -12.01
N PHE A 121 -11.92 35.17 -11.93
CA PHE A 121 -12.13 36.62 -11.99
C PHE A 121 -11.66 37.34 -10.73
N GLU A 122 -11.82 36.75 -9.54
CA GLU A 122 -11.40 37.33 -8.27
C GLU A 122 -9.87 37.36 -8.06
N LEU A 123 -9.15 36.40 -8.65
CA LEU A 123 -7.69 36.29 -8.51
C LEU A 123 -6.96 37.17 -9.53
N GLU A 124 -5.71 37.55 -9.25
CA GLU A 124 -4.81 38.25 -10.17
C GLU A 124 -3.47 37.52 -10.33
N GLY A 125 -2.74 37.79 -11.42
CA GLY A 125 -1.40 37.26 -11.65
C GLY A 125 -1.32 35.73 -11.75
N ALA A 126 -0.29 35.13 -11.15
CA ALA A 126 -0.04 33.68 -11.21
C ALA A 126 -1.22 32.81 -10.70
N PRO A 127 -1.86 33.11 -9.55
CA PRO A 127 -3.02 32.35 -9.07
C PRO A 127 -4.21 32.32 -10.05
N ARG A 128 -4.46 33.41 -10.79
CA ARG A 128 -5.49 33.44 -11.84
C ARG A 128 -5.22 32.39 -12.92
N HIS A 129 -3.97 32.26 -13.36
CA HIS A 129 -3.61 31.27 -14.37
C HIS A 129 -3.82 29.84 -13.87
N VAL A 130 -3.59 29.57 -12.59
CA VAL A 130 -3.88 28.27 -11.98
C VAL A 130 -5.39 28.01 -11.95
N ALA A 131 -6.20 29.00 -11.55
CA ALA A 131 -7.66 28.88 -11.55
C ALA A 131 -8.23 28.64 -12.96
N LEU A 132 -7.72 29.35 -13.97
CA LEU A 132 -8.09 29.14 -15.36
C LEU A 132 -7.69 27.74 -15.87
N ALA A 133 -6.54 27.22 -15.45
CA ALA A 133 -6.12 25.86 -15.79
C ALA A 133 -7.04 24.81 -15.14
N ILE A 134 -7.47 25.02 -13.89
CA ILE A 134 -8.45 24.17 -13.21
C ILE A 134 -9.79 24.20 -13.96
N GLN A 135 -10.28 25.39 -14.32
CA GLN A 135 -11.51 25.55 -15.08
C GLN A 135 -11.44 24.82 -16.43
N GLN A 136 -10.30 24.89 -17.12
CA GLN A 136 -10.09 24.15 -18.37
C GLN A 136 -10.15 22.63 -18.16
N MET A 137 -9.54 22.10 -17.09
CA MET A 137 -9.64 20.67 -16.77
C MET A 137 -11.07 20.24 -16.45
N ILE A 138 -11.83 21.07 -15.71
CA ILE A 138 -13.25 20.82 -15.42
C ILE A 138 -14.06 20.76 -16.72
N SER A 139 -13.86 21.72 -17.62
CA SER A 139 -14.55 21.76 -18.91
C SER A 139 -14.26 20.51 -19.76
N LEU A 140 -13.00 20.03 -19.75
CA LEU A 140 -12.65 18.77 -20.42
C LEU A 140 -13.31 17.56 -19.76
N SER A 141 -13.38 17.52 -18.42
CA SER A 141 -14.09 16.45 -17.70
C SER A 141 -15.59 16.43 -18.01
N GLN A 142 -16.24 17.59 -18.15
CA GLN A 142 -17.65 17.68 -18.54
C GLN A 142 -17.89 17.02 -19.90
N LEU A 143 -17.07 17.33 -20.91
CA LEU A 143 -17.17 16.71 -22.24
C LEU A 143 -17.04 15.19 -22.21
N LEU A 144 -16.18 14.65 -21.33
CA LEU A 144 -16.01 13.21 -21.15
C LEU A 144 -17.25 12.57 -20.51
N VAL A 145 -17.86 13.24 -19.52
CA VAL A 145 -19.07 12.77 -18.84
C VAL A 145 -20.28 12.83 -19.77
N GLU A 146 -20.47 13.94 -20.48
CA GLU A 146 -21.51 14.08 -21.51
C GLU A 146 -21.37 12.99 -22.57
N ARG A 147 -20.15 12.75 -23.06
CA ARG A 147 -19.90 11.67 -24.03
C ARG A 147 -20.19 10.28 -23.47
N ALA A 148 -20.02 10.06 -22.17
CA ALA A 148 -20.35 8.81 -21.50
C ALA A 148 -21.87 8.64 -21.36
N LEU A 149 -22.60 9.68 -20.99
CA LEU A 149 -24.07 9.72 -20.98
C LEU A 149 -24.64 9.38 -22.35
N ASP A 150 -24.13 10.03 -23.41
CA ASP A 150 -24.55 9.76 -24.79
C ASP A 150 -24.42 8.29 -25.20
N ARG A 151 -23.49 7.52 -24.60
CA ARG A 151 -23.33 6.08 -24.90
C ARG A 151 -24.37 5.22 -24.22
N ILE A 152 -24.87 5.67 -23.08
CA ILE A 152 -25.89 4.97 -22.29
C ILE A 152 -27.27 5.24 -22.90
N ASP A 153 -27.50 6.49 -23.34
CA ASP A 153 -28.77 6.91 -23.95
C ASP A 153 -28.97 6.38 -25.37
N GLN A 154 -27.91 5.88 -26.01
CA GLN A 154 -28.01 5.23 -27.31
C GLN A 154 -28.67 3.84 -27.16
N PRO A 155 -29.86 3.61 -27.75
CA PRO A 155 -30.47 2.29 -27.72
C PRO A 155 -29.56 1.32 -28.45
N THR A 156 -29.20 0.23 -27.78
CA THR A 156 -28.38 -0.86 -28.33
C THR A 156 -28.97 -1.28 -29.67
N ARG A 157 -28.25 -0.97 -30.76
CA ARG A 157 -28.71 -1.18 -32.13
C ARG A 157 -28.12 -2.44 -32.73
#